data_AF-A0A496R7W7-F1
#
_entry.id   AF-A0A496R7W7-F1
#
_cell.length_a   1.000
_cell.length_b   1.000
_cell.length_c   1.000
_cell.angle_alpha   90.00
_cell.angle_beta   90.00
_cell.angle_gamma   90.00
#
_symmetry.space_group_name_H-M   'P 1'
#
loop_
_entity.id
_entity.type
_entity.pdbx_description
1 polymer ?
#
loop_
_entity_poly.entity_id
_entity_poly.type
_entity_poly.pdbx_seq_one_letter_code
_entity_poly.pdbx_strand_id
1 'polypeptide(L)'
;MKKPELLAPAGDDVSLRAALDAGADAVYFGAGAFNMRKRARNFSPDDIAGVVSLCHEYGARAYLAINIIVYETEFGLLESTLDKASEAGVDAVICWDFAVIDAALQRNLEVHLSTQASVSNSRAILQYYRKSGIRRFVLARECSLDHLQKIHLNLEEELGEEASRLELEVFIHGAMCVSVSGRCFMSELVSGESGNRGACLQPCRRKYRIIDVEGDYEYEIGQDYVMSPKDMCTMPFFEKILESPVASLKIEGRMRSPEYVSTVVGAYRKAIDFYFERNGKTDQMEFSGLKSSLTDELRTVFNRDFSDGYYMGRPVGDWAKTPNSQALKRKETVGIVVNYFRKIGVAEIKVQGASFIIGDELLIQGPTTGNLSVDVESIQIDHKAVLSAEKGDRIAVPVSRRVRANDAVFRRFEVTQ
;
A
#
# COMPACT_ATOMS: atom_id res chain seq x y z
N MET A 1 -1.91 -25.01 -7.74
CA MET A 1 -1.33 -23.90 -6.96
C MET A 1 -2.45 -23.17 -6.26
N LYS A 2 -2.25 -22.77 -4.99
CA LYS A 2 -3.24 -21.99 -4.24
C LYS A 2 -3.12 -20.52 -4.67
N LYS A 3 -4.26 -19.86 -4.93
CA LYS A 3 -4.29 -18.42 -5.23
C LYS A 3 -3.79 -17.65 -4.00
N PRO A 4 -2.79 -16.77 -4.12
CA PRO A 4 -2.27 -16.01 -2.99
C PRO A 4 -3.23 -14.88 -2.60
N GLU A 5 -3.20 -14.48 -1.34
CA GLU A 5 -3.94 -13.33 -0.81
C GLU A 5 -3.36 -12.02 -1.33
N LEU A 6 -4.21 -11.10 -1.80
CA LEU A 6 -3.83 -9.72 -2.09
C LEU A 6 -4.04 -8.82 -0.87
N LEU A 7 -2.95 -8.47 -0.19
CA LEU A 7 -2.96 -7.63 1.01
C LEU A 7 -2.72 -6.15 0.67
N ALA A 8 -3.76 -5.34 0.88
CA ALA A 8 -3.77 -3.91 0.56
C ALA A 8 -3.53 -3.00 1.79
N PRO A 9 -2.91 -1.82 1.60
CA PRO A 9 -2.76 -0.83 2.67
C PRO A 9 -4.01 0.05 2.85
N ALA A 10 -4.37 0.36 4.09
CA ALA A 10 -5.31 1.43 4.41
C ALA A 10 -4.71 2.46 5.39
N GLY A 11 -4.73 3.73 5.00
CA GLY A 11 -4.29 4.86 5.82
C GLY A 11 -5.42 5.70 6.42
N ASP A 12 -6.62 5.59 5.85
CA ASP A 12 -7.87 6.27 6.23
C ASP A 12 -9.07 5.53 5.61
N ASP A 13 -10.30 5.94 5.96
CA ASP A 13 -11.55 5.33 5.47
C ASP A 13 -11.68 5.34 3.95
N VAL A 14 -11.22 6.42 3.30
CA VAL A 14 -11.31 6.57 1.84
C VAL A 14 -10.41 5.54 1.16
N SER A 15 -9.20 5.37 1.67
CA SER A 15 -8.22 4.39 1.18
C SER A 15 -8.65 2.96 1.51
N LEU A 16 -9.28 2.73 2.67
CA LEU A 16 -9.87 1.43 3.03
C LEU A 16 -10.92 1.02 2.00
N ARG A 17 -11.89 1.89 1.71
CA ARG A 17 -12.89 1.60 0.67
C ARG A 17 -12.28 1.45 -0.71
N ALA A 18 -11.29 2.27 -1.05
CA ALA A 18 -10.59 2.14 -2.32
C ALA A 18 -9.88 0.78 -2.49
N ALA A 19 -9.30 0.22 -1.41
CA ALA A 19 -8.72 -1.11 -1.41
C ALA A 19 -9.79 -2.21 -1.58
N LEU A 20 -10.87 -2.13 -0.80
CA LEU A 20 -11.94 -3.11 -0.81
C LEU A 20 -12.69 -3.12 -2.16
N ASP A 21 -13.06 -1.95 -2.68
CA ASP A 21 -13.70 -1.80 -4.00
C ASP A 21 -12.82 -2.33 -5.14
N ALA A 22 -11.48 -2.25 -4.98
CA ALA A 22 -10.51 -2.74 -5.96
C ALA A 22 -10.26 -4.25 -5.86
N GLY A 23 -10.89 -4.95 -4.90
CA GLY A 23 -10.83 -6.40 -4.75
C GLY A 23 -9.68 -6.90 -3.88
N ALA A 24 -9.28 -6.15 -2.85
CA ALA A 24 -8.35 -6.66 -1.84
C ALA A 24 -8.95 -7.85 -1.08
N ASP A 25 -8.16 -8.92 -0.92
CA ASP A 25 -8.55 -10.10 -0.12
C ASP A 25 -8.33 -9.85 1.39
N ALA A 26 -7.41 -8.93 1.72
CA ALA A 26 -7.17 -8.46 3.07
C ALA A 26 -6.65 -7.02 3.07
N VAL A 27 -6.84 -6.32 4.19
CA VAL A 27 -6.37 -4.95 4.40
C VAL A 27 -5.57 -4.86 5.68
N TYR A 28 -4.39 -4.21 5.63
CA TYR A 28 -3.65 -3.84 6.82
C TYR A 28 -3.72 -2.33 7.11
N PHE A 29 -3.97 -2.00 8.37
CA PHE A 29 -4.16 -0.63 8.83
C PHE A 29 -3.43 -0.38 10.15
N GLY A 30 -3.24 0.90 10.50
CA GLY A 30 -2.71 1.30 11.80
C GLY A 30 -3.78 2.01 12.61
N ALA A 31 -3.87 1.68 13.90
CA ALA A 31 -4.69 2.39 14.87
C ALA A 31 -3.79 3.09 15.90
N GLY A 32 -3.85 4.41 15.98
CA GLY A 32 -3.00 5.20 16.88
C GLY A 32 -1.52 5.20 16.48
N ALA A 33 -0.64 5.17 17.48
CA ALA A 33 0.77 5.51 17.33
C ALA A 33 1.71 4.33 17.04
N PHE A 34 1.27 3.07 17.22
CA PHE A 34 2.17 1.91 17.23
C PHE A 34 2.55 1.34 15.85
N ASN A 35 2.54 2.16 14.81
CA ASN A 35 2.74 1.67 13.44
C ASN A 35 3.79 2.48 12.70
N MET A 36 4.43 1.86 11.69
CA MET A 36 5.54 2.47 10.94
C MET A 36 5.18 3.72 10.09
N ARG A 37 3.93 4.21 10.15
CA ARG A 37 3.45 5.36 9.38
C ARG A 37 2.67 6.29 10.32
N LYS A 38 3.29 6.72 11.41
CA LYS A 38 2.71 7.64 12.41
C LYS A 38 2.13 8.92 11.79
N ARG A 39 2.66 9.35 10.65
CA ARG A 39 2.23 10.54 9.89
C ARG A 39 1.14 10.28 8.83
N ALA A 40 0.70 9.04 8.63
CA ALA A 40 -0.56 8.80 7.93
C ALA A 40 -1.72 9.38 8.76
N ARG A 41 -2.89 9.61 8.15
CA ARG A 41 -4.08 10.03 8.92
C ARG A 41 -4.34 9.05 10.08
N ASN A 42 -4.18 7.75 9.77
CA ASN A 42 -4.38 6.61 10.66
C ASN A 42 -5.79 6.57 11.25
N PHE A 43 -6.18 5.39 11.68
CA PHE A 43 -7.39 5.20 12.47
C PHE A 43 -7.09 5.48 13.94
N SER A 44 -8.09 5.85 14.72
CA SER A 44 -8.01 5.79 16.18
C SER A 44 -8.28 4.35 16.65
N PRO A 45 -7.92 4.00 17.90
CA PRO A 45 -8.31 2.71 18.47
C PRO A 45 -9.84 2.49 18.52
N ASP A 46 -10.64 3.55 18.56
CA ASP A 46 -12.11 3.45 18.56
C ASP A 46 -12.68 3.11 17.18
N ASP A 47 -11.93 3.40 16.11
CA ASP A 47 -12.36 3.10 14.74
C ASP A 47 -12.14 1.63 14.35
N ILE A 48 -11.39 0.85 15.15
CA ILE A 48 -11.01 -0.53 14.82
C ILE A 48 -12.24 -1.39 14.48
N ALA A 49 -13.29 -1.33 15.30
CA ALA A 49 -14.50 -2.11 15.07
C ALA A 49 -15.18 -1.76 13.73
N GLY A 50 -15.20 -0.48 13.36
CA GLY A 50 -15.75 -0.03 12.08
C GLY A 50 -14.93 -0.52 10.88
N VAL A 51 -13.60 -0.51 11.00
CA VAL A 51 -12.70 -1.04 9.97
C VAL A 51 -12.89 -2.54 9.78
N VAL A 52 -12.92 -3.32 10.87
CA VAL A 52 -13.11 -4.77 10.81
C VAL A 52 -14.46 -5.12 10.19
N SER A 53 -15.55 -4.49 10.66
CA SER A 53 -16.89 -4.70 10.12
C SER A 53 -16.93 -4.46 8.61
N LEU A 54 -16.35 -3.35 8.13
CA LEU A 54 -16.34 -3.03 6.71
C LEU A 54 -15.52 -4.01 5.88
N CYS A 55 -14.36 -4.47 6.38
CA CYS A 55 -13.59 -5.52 5.70
C CYS A 55 -14.40 -6.81 5.57
N HIS A 56 -15.01 -7.27 6.67
CA HIS A 56 -15.80 -8.52 6.69
C HIS A 56 -17.05 -8.43 5.81
N GLU A 57 -17.70 -7.27 5.71
CA GLU A 57 -18.81 -7.02 4.76
C GLU A 57 -18.40 -7.24 3.30
N TYR A 58 -17.14 -6.95 2.95
CA TYR A 58 -16.56 -7.18 1.62
C TYR A 58 -15.95 -8.59 1.47
N GLY A 59 -16.01 -9.43 2.51
CA GLY A 59 -15.35 -10.74 2.54
C GLY A 59 -13.83 -10.67 2.65
N ALA A 60 -13.28 -9.52 3.04
CA ALA A 60 -11.85 -9.31 3.22
C ALA A 60 -11.44 -9.41 4.69
N ARG A 61 -10.18 -9.81 4.94
CA ARG A 61 -9.60 -9.85 6.30
C ARG A 61 -9.03 -8.50 6.74
N ALA A 62 -9.02 -8.23 8.03
CA ALA A 62 -8.54 -6.98 8.64
C ALA A 62 -7.32 -7.24 9.54
N TYR A 63 -6.16 -6.69 9.20
CA TYR A 63 -4.92 -6.85 9.95
C TYR A 63 -4.44 -5.55 10.59
N LEU A 64 -4.24 -5.56 11.92
CA LEU A 64 -3.77 -4.39 12.66
C LEU A 64 -2.23 -4.35 12.70
N ALA A 65 -1.63 -3.26 12.24
CA ALA A 65 -0.18 -3.07 12.31
C ALA A 65 0.24 -2.43 13.64
N ILE A 66 0.96 -3.20 14.46
CA ILE A 66 1.64 -2.77 15.70
C ILE A 66 3.13 -3.09 15.54
N ASN A 67 3.79 -2.42 14.59
CA ASN A 67 5.08 -2.85 14.04
C ASN A 67 6.22 -1.85 14.27
N ILE A 68 6.29 -1.25 15.45
CA ILE A 68 7.36 -0.35 15.88
C ILE A 68 8.00 -0.80 17.19
N ILE A 69 9.09 -0.15 17.56
CA ILE A 69 9.65 -0.23 18.93
C ILE A 69 8.63 0.38 19.91
N VAL A 70 8.34 -0.32 21.01
CA VAL A 70 7.46 0.14 22.09
C VAL A 70 8.29 0.36 23.36
N TYR A 71 8.03 1.45 24.09
CA TYR A 71 8.67 1.71 25.39
C TYR A 71 7.76 1.36 26.57
N GLU A 72 8.37 1.14 27.73
CA GLU A 72 7.70 0.77 28.99
C GLU A 72 6.49 1.66 29.30
N THR A 73 6.64 2.98 29.12
CA THR A 73 5.58 3.96 29.41
C THR A 73 4.37 3.89 28.48
N GLU A 74 4.46 3.12 27.39
CA GLU A 74 3.43 3.02 26.36
C GLU A 74 2.60 1.74 26.49
N PHE A 75 2.97 0.80 27.37
CA PHE A 75 2.27 -0.48 27.51
C PHE A 75 0.79 -0.32 27.86
N GLY A 76 0.43 0.61 28.75
CA GLY A 76 -0.99 0.82 29.08
C GLY A 76 -1.86 1.14 27.85
N LEU A 77 -1.34 1.93 26.91
CA LEU A 77 -2.04 2.24 25.66
C LEU A 77 -1.99 1.06 24.67
N LEU A 78 -0.88 0.33 24.63
CA LEU A 78 -0.73 -0.88 23.81
C LEU A 78 -1.76 -1.95 24.20
N GLU A 79 -1.82 -2.29 25.49
CA GLU A 79 -2.76 -3.29 26.03
C GLU A 79 -4.20 -2.91 25.70
N SER A 80 -4.60 -1.66 25.96
CA SER A 80 -5.93 -1.17 25.62
C SER A 80 -6.23 -1.21 24.11
N THR A 81 -5.23 -0.99 23.25
CA THR A 81 -5.40 -1.10 21.79
C THR A 81 -5.57 -2.56 21.37
N LEU A 82 -4.83 -3.49 21.97
CA LEU A 82 -4.95 -4.93 21.72
C LEU A 82 -6.27 -5.51 22.24
N ASP A 83 -6.77 -5.03 23.38
CA ASP A 83 -8.09 -5.40 23.92
C ASP A 83 -9.18 -5.05 22.90
N LYS A 84 -9.20 -3.80 22.42
CA LYS A 84 -10.14 -3.36 21.37
C LYS A 84 -9.99 -4.14 20.08
N ALA A 85 -8.76 -4.51 19.70
CA ALA A 85 -8.52 -5.32 18.51
C ALA A 85 -9.10 -6.74 18.65
N SER A 86 -8.94 -7.36 19.83
CA SER A 86 -9.50 -8.67 20.14
C SER A 86 -11.04 -8.62 20.18
N GLU A 87 -11.61 -7.64 20.87
CA GLU A 87 -13.07 -7.43 20.97
C GLU A 87 -13.72 -7.17 19.60
N ALA A 88 -13.04 -6.40 18.74
CA ALA A 88 -13.51 -6.10 17.39
C ALA A 88 -13.39 -7.29 16.41
N GLY A 89 -12.65 -8.34 16.77
CA GLY A 89 -12.41 -9.49 15.88
C GLY A 89 -11.39 -9.20 14.78
N VAL A 90 -10.34 -8.44 15.06
CA VAL A 90 -9.20 -8.27 14.14
C VAL A 90 -8.61 -9.65 13.79
N ASP A 91 -8.45 -9.94 12.49
CA ASP A 91 -8.03 -11.26 12.02
C ASP A 91 -6.56 -11.56 12.36
N ALA A 92 -5.69 -10.55 12.38
CA ALA A 92 -4.30 -10.71 12.81
C ALA A 92 -3.64 -9.38 13.21
N VAL A 93 -2.61 -9.46 14.06
CA VAL A 93 -1.71 -8.36 14.40
C VAL A 93 -0.37 -8.54 13.67
N ILE A 94 0.04 -7.52 12.94
CA ILE A 94 1.35 -7.46 12.29
C ILE A 94 2.33 -6.77 13.25
N CYS A 95 3.18 -7.55 13.92
CA CYS A 95 4.12 -7.06 14.93
C CYS A 95 5.47 -7.79 14.87
N TRP A 96 6.45 -7.34 15.65
CA TRP A 96 7.79 -7.96 15.71
C TRP A 96 8.43 -7.89 17.09
N ASP A 97 8.06 -6.90 17.90
CA ASP A 97 8.51 -6.79 19.28
C ASP A 97 8.00 -7.98 20.10
N PHE A 98 8.88 -8.62 20.87
CA PHE A 98 8.54 -9.83 21.63
C PHE A 98 7.44 -9.60 22.66
N ALA A 99 7.41 -8.43 23.30
CA ALA A 99 6.38 -8.13 24.29
C ALA A 99 5.02 -7.87 23.61
N VAL A 100 5.03 -7.25 22.43
CA VAL A 100 3.80 -7.09 21.61
C VAL A 100 3.30 -8.44 21.11
N ILE A 101 4.19 -9.33 20.68
CA ILE A 101 3.84 -10.70 20.27
C ILE A 101 3.16 -11.44 21.43
N ASP A 102 3.78 -11.44 22.62
CA ASP A 102 3.24 -12.09 23.80
C ASP A 102 1.88 -11.52 24.21
N ALA A 103 1.75 -10.18 24.28
CA ALA A 103 0.51 -9.51 24.62
C ALA A 103 -0.64 -9.79 23.63
N ALA A 104 -0.33 -9.93 22.34
CA ALA A 104 -1.31 -10.30 21.31
C ALA A 104 -1.75 -11.77 21.45
N LEU A 105 -0.80 -12.69 21.64
CA LEU A 105 -1.08 -14.12 21.80
C LEU A 105 -1.91 -14.42 23.05
N GLN A 106 -1.65 -13.73 24.16
CA GLN A 106 -2.47 -13.85 25.39
C GLN A 106 -3.95 -13.48 25.18
N ARG A 107 -4.26 -12.73 24.12
CA ARG A 107 -5.61 -12.33 23.71
C ARG A 107 -6.18 -13.19 22.57
N ASN A 108 -5.52 -14.30 22.25
CA ASN A 108 -5.87 -15.18 21.14
C ASN A 108 -5.89 -14.48 19.77
N LEU A 109 -5.14 -13.39 19.60
CA LEU A 109 -4.96 -12.75 18.30
C LEU A 109 -3.92 -13.51 17.48
N GLU A 110 -4.20 -13.77 16.21
CA GLU A 110 -3.20 -14.30 15.29
C GLU A 110 -2.08 -13.27 15.09
N VAL A 111 -0.83 -13.72 15.00
CA VAL A 111 0.33 -12.86 14.79
C VAL A 111 0.95 -13.14 13.43
N HIS A 112 1.15 -12.07 12.65
CA HIS A 112 1.94 -12.07 11.43
C HIS A 112 3.26 -11.36 11.70
N LEU A 113 4.39 -12.06 11.57
CA LEU A 113 5.68 -11.48 11.90
C LEU A 113 6.07 -10.41 10.89
N SER A 114 6.19 -9.17 11.34
CA SER A 114 6.52 -8.02 10.51
C SER A 114 7.93 -8.12 9.91
N THR A 115 8.10 -7.56 8.72
CA THR A 115 9.41 -7.43 8.03
C THR A 115 10.47 -6.70 8.87
N GLN A 116 10.06 -5.94 9.90
CA GLN A 116 10.96 -5.35 10.90
C GLN A 116 11.78 -6.38 11.69
N ALA A 117 11.31 -7.63 11.83
CA ALA A 117 12.11 -8.73 12.36
C ALA A 117 13.25 -9.15 11.41
N SER A 118 13.15 -8.81 10.12
CA SER A 118 14.10 -9.13 9.05
C SER A 118 14.39 -10.62 8.89
N VAL A 119 13.33 -11.41 8.98
CA VAL A 119 13.41 -12.83 8.71
C VAL A 119 13.71 -13.05 7.22
N SER A 120 14.84 -13.69 6.94
CA SER A 120 15.38 -13.91 5.59
C SER A 120 15.83 -15.36 5.35
N ASN A 121 15.52 -16.27 6.27
CA ASN A 121 15.92 -17.68 6.20
C ASN A 121 14.95 -18.59 6.98
N SER A 122 14.90 -19.86 6.60
CA SER A 122 14.02 -20.88 7.20
C SER A 122 14.32 -21.12 8.68
N ARG A 123 15.58 -21.07 9.11
CA ARG A 123 15.95 -21.30 10.52
C ARG A 123 15.31 -20.28 11.45
N ALA A 124 15.30 -19.00 11.07
CA ALA A 124 14.62 -17.96 11.84
C ALA A 124 13.10 -18.21 11.91
N ILE A 125 12.47 -18.56 10.78
CA ILE A 125 11.04 -18.95 10.73
C ILE A 125 10.76 -20.08 11.71
N LEU A 126 11.55 -21.16 11.68
CA LEU A 126 11.40 -22.31 12.58
C LEU A 126 11.51 -21.93 14.05
N GLN A 127 12.39 -21.00 14.41
CA GLN A 127 12.52 -20.53 15.80
C GLN A 127 11.26 -19.81 16.27
N TYR A 128 10.71 -18.89 15.47
CA TYR A 128 9.47 -18.19 15.81
C TYR A 128 8.26 -19.14 15.83
N TYR A 129 8.15 -20.03 14.84
CA TYR A 129 7.06 -21.00 14.78
C TYR A 129 7.07 -21.93 16.01
N ARG A 130 8.21 -22.55 16.32
CA ARG A 130 8.31 -23.52 17.42
C ARG A 130 8.11 -22.88 18.80
N LYS A 131 8.48 -21.60 18.98
CA LYS A 131 8.37 -20.91 20.28
C LYS A 131 7.06 -20.18 20.50
N SER A 132 6.48 -19.61 19.45
CA SER A 132 5.36 -18.67 19.55
C SER A 132 4.17 -19.05 18.68
N GLY A 133 4.26 -20.15 17.92
CA GLY A 133 3.16 -20.62 17.06
C GLY A 133 2.87 -19.73 15.85
N ILE A 134 3.71 -18.73 15.57
CA ILE A 134 3.54 -17.80 14.46
C ILE A 134 3.58 -18.54 13.12
N ARG A 135 2.58 -18.31 12.27
CA ARG A 135 2.42 -19.01 11.00
C ARG A 135 2.71 -18.16 9.77
N ARG A 136 2.49 -16.85 9.82
CA ARG A 136 2.75 -15.96 8.69
C ARG A 136 3.97 -15.08 8.91
N PHE A 137 4.85 -15.03 7.91
CA PHE A 137 6.13 -14.32 7.97
C PHE A 137 6.23 -13.33 6.81
N VAL A 138 6.20 -12.03 7.14
CA VAL A 138 6.52 -10.98 6.17
C VAL A 138 8.03 -10.93 6.01
N LEU A 139 8.53 -11.48 4.91
CA LEU A 139 9.96 -11.66 4.71
C LEU A 139 10.69 -10.32 4.52
N ALA A 140 12.00 -10.37 4.76
CA ALA A 140 12.91 -9.29 4.43
C ALA A 140 12.79 -8.92 2.94
N ARG A 141 12.74 -7.62 2.64
CA ARG A 141 12.55 -7.13 1.25
C ARG A 141 13.78 -7.36 0.37
N GLU A 142 14.87 -7.82 0.96
CA GLU A 142 16.12 -8.18 0.31
C GLU A 142 16.16 -9.66 -0.14
N CYS A 143 15.12 -10.45 0.15
CA CYS A 143 15.01 -11.83 -0.32
C CYS A 143 14.71 -11.88 -1.83
N SER A 144 15.54 -12.62 -2.58
CA SER A 144 15.32 -12.91 -4.00
C SER A 144 14.34 -14.07 -4.19
N LEU A 145 13.85 -14.28 -5.42
CA LEU A 145 13.01 -15.44 -5.76
C LEU A 145 13.69 -16.78 -5.41
N ASP A 146 14.99 -16.89 -5.64
CA ASP A 146 15.79 -18.07 -5.26
C ASP A 146 15.82 -18.28 -3.74
N HIS A 147 15.94 -17.19 -2.96
CA HIS A 147 15.83 -17.29 -1.50
C HIS A 147 14.45 -17.78 -1.06
N LEU A 148 13.37 -17.30 -1.69
CA LEU A 148 12.00 -17.74 -1.36
C LEU A 148 11.85 -19.26 -1.55
N GLN A 149 12.32 -19.78 -2.69
CA GLN A 149 12.26 -21.21 -2.97
C GLN A 149 13.10 -22.04 -1.98
N LYS A 150 14.33 -21.61 -1.69
CA LYS A 150 15.19 -22.29 -0.71
C LYS A 150 14.59 -22.29 0.68
N ILE A 151 14.00 -21.17 1.11
CA ILE A 151 13.30 -21.09 2.41
C ILE A 151 12.18 -22.11 2.45
N HIS A 152 11.33 -22.14 1.43
CA HIS A 152 10.19 -23.06 1.37
C HIS A 152 10.62 -24.52 1.41
N LEU A 153 11.56 -24.94 0.54
CA LEU A 153 12.07 -26.31 0.50
C LEU A 153 12.67 -26.75 1.85
N ASN A 154 13.45 -25.87 2.49
CA ASN A 154 14.02 -26.16 3.81
C ASN A 154 12.95 -26.30 4.90
N LEU A 155 11.83 -25.57 4.79
CA LEU A 155 10.72 -25.71 5.74
C LEU A 155 9.98 -27.03 5.51
N GLU A 156 9.78 -27.44 4.26
CA GLU A 156 9.19 -28.74 3.92
C GLU A 156 10.07 -29.90 4.44
N GLU A 157 11.39 -29.80 4.29
CA GLU A 157 12.34 -30.80 4.81
C GLU A 157 12.28 -30.91 6.34
N GLU A 158 12.21 -29.77 7.04
CA GLU A 158 12.26 -29.72 8.51
C GLU A 158 10.93 -30.01 9.20
N LEU A 159 9.79 -29.79 8.54
CA LEU A 159 8.45 -29.88 9.14
C LEU A 159 7.52 -30.88 8.44
N GLY A 160 7.88 -31.40 7.27
CA GLY A 160 7.00 -32.25 6.47
C GLY A 160 5.66 -31.56 6.18
N GLU A 161 4.56 -32.26 6.43
CA GLU A 161 3.19 -31.75 6.18
C GLU A 161 2.88 -30.47 6.98
N GLU A 162 3.50 -30.26 8.14
CA GLU A 162 3.29 -29.07 8.97
C GLU A 162 3.80 -27.80 8.29
N ALA A 163 4.73 -27.90 7.32
CA ALA A 163 5.20 -26.76 6.53
C ALA A 163 4.05 -26.07 5.78
N SER A 164 2.99 -26.79 5.42
CA SER A 164 1.79 -26.25 4.76
C SER A 164 1.00 -25.25 5.63
N ARG A 165 1.25 -25.23 6.95
CA ARG A 165 0.68 -24.24 7.88
C ARG A 165 1.45 -22.93 7.91
N LEU A 166 2.64 -22.89 7.31
CA LEU A 166 3.46 -21.68 7.26
C LEU A 166 3.20 -20.90 5.98
N GLU A 167 3.06 -19.60 6.12
CA GLU A 167 2.74 -18.68 5.03
C GLU A 167 3.87 -17.66 4.86
N LEU A 168 4.46 -17.63 3.66
CA LEU A 168 5.40 -16.60 3.28
C LEU A 168 4.62 -15.40 2.71
N GLU A 169 4.84 -14.22 3.28
CA GLU A 169 4.30 -12.95 2.79
C GLU A 169 5.44 -12.08 2.25
N VAL A 170 5.24 -11.50 1.07
CA VAL A 170 6.26 -10.64 0.42
C VAL A 170 5.64 -9.35 -0.11
N PHE A 171 6.44 -8.30 -0.19
CA PHE A 171 6.00 -7.06 -0.82
C PHE A 171 6.06 -7.18 -2.35
N ILE A 172 5.02 -6.78 -3.06
CA ILE A 172 4.98 -6.84 -4.54
C ILE A 172 5.04 -5.47 -5.21
N HIS A 173 4.77 -4.40 -4.47
CA HIS A 173 4.77 -3.05 -5.01
C HIS A 173 5.00 -1.99 -3.93
N GLY A 174 5.62 -0.88 -4.32
CA GLY A 174 5.71 0.35 -3.54
C GLY A 174 7.12 0.66 -3.03
N ALA A 175 7.21 1.74 -2.26
CA ALA A 175 8.47 2.37 -1.88
C ALA A 175 9.48 1.42 -1.21
N MET A 176 10.70 1.34 -1.73
CA MET A 176 11.84 0.66 -1.10
C MET A 176 12.57 1.58 -0.11
N CYS A 177 13.18 0.99 0.92
CA CYS A 177 14.08 1.69 1.83
C CYS A 177 15.53 1.52 1.34
N VAL A 178 16.37 2.52 1.58
CA VAL A 178 17.83 2.39 1.38
C VAL A 178 18.45 1.49 2.46
N SER A 179 17.80 1.40 3.62
CA SER A 179 18.25 0.60 4.75
C SER A 179 17.59 -0.78 4.72
N VAL A 180 18.35 -1.79 5.15
CA VAL A 180 17.90 -3.19 5.18
C VAL A 180 16.69 -3.34 6.11
N SER A 181 15.57 -3.78 5.54
CA SER A 181 14.33 -4.10 6.26
C SER A 181 13.87 -3.01 7.24
N GLY A 182 14.10 -1.74 6.89
CA GLY A 182 13.64 -0.57 7.65
C GLY A 182 14.49 -0.19 8.87
N ARG A 183 15.64 -0.87 9.13
CA ARG A 183 16.58 -0.48 10.18
C ARG A 183 17.36 0.77 9.81
N CYS A 184 16.72 1.92 9.98
CA CYS A 184 17.26 3.21 9.57
C CYS A 184 17.34 4.17 10.75
N PHE A 185 18.53 4.69 11.03
CA PHE A 185 18.76 5.71 12.07
C PHE A 185 18.89 7.14 11.51
N MET A 186 18.89 7.29 10.17
CA MET A 186 19.13 8.60 9.54
C MET A 186 18.13 9.66 9.97
N SER A 187 16.83 9.31 10.04
CA SER A 187 15.78 10.26 10.44
C SER A 187 15.98 10.72 11.89
N GLU A 188 16.34 9.79 12.77
CA GLU A 188 16.55 10.06 14.19
C GLU A 188 17.77 10.96 14.41
N LEU A 189 18.90 10.62 13.79
CA LEU A 189 20.14 11.39 13.92
C LEU A 189 19.99 12.83 13.38
N VAL A 190 19.20 13.02 12.32
CA VAL A 190 19.05 14.33 11.67
C VAL A 190 17.96 15.19 12.34
N SER A 191 16.96 14.60 12.98
CA SER A 191 15.75 15.35 13.40
C SER A 191 15.13 14.93 14.73
N GLY A 192 15.67 13.92 15.41
CA GLY A 192 15.07 13.31 16.60
C GLY A 192 13.87 12.38 16.29
N GLU A 193 13.45 12.28 15.03
CA GLU A 193 12.27 11.50 14.64
C GLU A 193 12.67 10.10 14.14
N SER A 194 12.42 9.07 14.95
CA SER A 194 12.86 7.71 14.64
C SER A 194 12.00 7.02 13.57
N GLY A 195 12.67 6.52 12.53
CA GLY A 195 12.02 5.72 11.50
C GLY A 195 11.50 4.38 12.01
N ASN A 196 12.17 3.79 13.00
CA ASN A 196 11.77 2.54 13.67
C ASN A 196 10.58 2.76 14.64
N ARG A 197 10.19 4.02 14.86
CA ARG A 197 8.99 4.44 15.60
C ARG A 197 7.92 5.06 14.69
N GLY A 198 8.02 4.80 13.39
CA GLY A 198 7.06 5.25 12.38
C GLY A 198 7.08 6.73 12.05
N ALA A 199 8.08 7.49 12.54
CA ALA A 199 8.18 8.93 12.36
C ALA A 199 9.17 9.36 11.25
N CYS A 200 9.59 8.43 10.39
CA CYS A 200 10.58 8.66 9.33
C CYS A 200 10.27 9.91 8.47
N LEU A 201 11.19 10.89 8.47
CA LEU A 201 11.14 12.09 7.64
C LEU A 201 11.73 11.90 6.24
N GLN A 202 12.07 10.66 5.89
CA GLN A 202 12.61 10.27 4.59
C GLN A 202 13.87 11.07 4.18
N PRO A 203 14.86 11.29 5.07
CA PRO A 203 16.07 12.07 4.72
C PRO A 203 16.84 11.44 3.57
N CYS A 204 16.84 10.10 3.45
CA CYS A 204 17.43 9.37 2.34
C CYS A 204 16.93 9.79 0.94
N ARG A 205 15.78 10.49 0.86
CA ARG A 205 15.20 10.98 -0.39
C ARG A 205 15.65 12.40 -0.77
N ARG A 206 16.59 13.00 -0.04
CA ARG A 206 17.16 14.32 -0.34
C ARG A 206 18.38 14.20 -1.25
N LYS A 207 18.83 15.33 -1.80
CA LYS A 207 20.13 15.44 -2.49
C LYS A 207 21.24 15.60 -1.46
N TYR A 208 22.37 14.94 -1.69
CA TYR A 208 23.53 14.97 -0.80
C TYR A 208 24.80 15.23 -1.60
N ARG A 209 25.74 15.93 -0.99
CA ARG A 209 27.14 16.03 -1.43
C ARG A 209 27.99 15.28 -0.41
N ILE A 210 28.79 14.31 -0.85
CA ILE A 210 29.64 13.51 0.04
C ILE A 210 31.08 14.01 -0.09
N ILE A 211 31.60 14.53 1.01
CA ILE A 211 32.94 15.09 1.10
C ILE A 211 33.72 14.17 2.03
N ASP A 212 34.77 13.53 1.51
CA ASP A 212 35.76 12.89 2.37
C ASP A 212 36.52 14.00 3.10
N VAL A 213 36.55 13.90 4.43
CA VAL A 213 37.12 14.93 5.29
C VAL A 213 38.62 14.72 5.48
N GLU A 214 39.11 13.49 5.29
CA GLU A 214 40.51 13.11 5.54
C GLU A 214 41.31 12.87 4.26
N GLY A 215 40.70 12.24 3.25
CA GLY A 215 41.21 12.27 1.90
C GLY A 215 40.66 13.51 1.21
N ASP A 216 41.46 14.29 0.50
CA ASP A 216 41.04 15.47 -0.29
C ASP A 216 40.10 15.12 -1.48
N TYR A 217 39.21 14.14 -1.31
CA TYR A 217 38.30 13.60 -2.31
C TYR A 217 36.88 14.13 -2.05
N GLU A 218 36.40 14.97 -2.95
CA GLU A 218 34.99 15.27 -3.06
C GLU A 218 34.35 14.27 -4.03
N TYR A 219 33.37 13.50 -3.55
CA TYR A 219 32.56 12.64 -4.40
C TYR A 219 31.24 13.35 -4.69
N GLU A 220 31.12 13.92 -5.89
CA GLU A 220 29.80 14.18 -6.47
C GLU A 220 29.24 12.84 -6.92
N ILE A 221 28.38 12.23 -6.10
CA ILE A 221 27.76 10.97 -6.47
C ILE A 221 26.59 11.28 -7.43
N GLY A 222 26.94 11.48 -8.70
CA GLY A 222 26.06 11.50 -9.87
C GLY A 222 25.05 12.66 -9.99
N GLN A 223 24.31 12.64 -11.10
CA GLN A 223 23.08 13.44 -11.30
C GLN A 223 21.83 12.81 -10.64
N ASP A 224 22.00 11.69 -9.94
CA ASP A 224 20.94 10.84 -9.39
C ASP A 224 20.84 10.91 -7.85
N TYR A 225 19.71 10.51 -7.28
CA TYR A 225 19.54 10.46 -5.82
C TYR A 225 20.16 9.20 -5.23
N VAL A 226 21.43 9.27 -4.87
CA VAL A 226 22.30 8.22 -4.33
C VAL A 226 21.68 7.31 -3.24
N MET A 227 20.80 7.88 -2.42
CA MET A 227 20.19 7.18 -1.28
C MET A 227 18.67 7.03 -1.43
N SER A 228 18.09 7.42 -2.57
CA SER A 228 16.64 7.30 -2.81
C SER A 228 16.38 6.14 -3.77
N PRO A 229 16.01 4.95 -3.29
CA PRO A 229 15.66 3.86 -4.18
C PRO A 229 14.45 4.20 -5.03
N LYS A 230 14.38 3.62 -6.23
CA LYS A 230 13.14 3.51 -7.01
C LYS A 230 12.09 2.72 -6.23
N ASP A 231 10.83 2.86 -6.62
CA ASP A 231 9.76 2.04 -6.04
C ASP A 231 9.85 0.62 -6.62
N MET A 232 9.57 -0.40 -5.80
CA MET A 232 9.56 -1.78 -6.29
C MET A 232 8.27 -2.04 -7.07
N CYS A 233 8.37 -2.75 -8.19
CA CYS A 233 7.20 -3.19 -8.97
C CYS A 233 7.46 -4.56 -9.57
N THR A 234 6.63 -5.54 -9.21
CA THR A 234 6.75 -6.90 -9.72
C THR A 234 5.89 -7.17 -10.97
N MET A 235 5.00 -6.24 -11.34
CA MET A 235 4.09 -6.39 -12.49
C MET A 235 4.78 -6.87 -13.79
N PRO A 236 5.97 -6.39 -14.19
CA PRO A 236 6.62 -6.84 -15.42
C PRO A 236 6.95 -8.34 -15.46
N PHE A 237 7.20 -8.96 -14.31
CA PHE A 237 7.61 -10.37 -14.16
C PHE A 237 6.69 -11.15 -13.21
N PHE A 238 5.45 -10.71 -13.06
CA PHE A 238 4.56 -11.13 -12.00
C PHE A 238 4.24 -12.63 -12.00
N GLU A 239 4.27 -13.29 -13.16
CA GLU A 239 4.21 -14.75 -13.30
C GLU A 239 5.16 -15.47 -12.37
N LYS A 240 6.41 -14.97 -12.24
CA LYS A 240 7.43 -15.58 -11.38
C LYS A 240 7.09 -15.45 -9.89
N ILE A 241 6.38 -14.38 -9.51
CA ILE A 241 5.87 -14.22 -8.15
C ILE A 241 4.72 -15.19 -7.89
N LEU A 242 3.79 -15.32 -8.85
CA LEU A 242 2.63 -16.22 -8.72
C LEU A 242 3.02 -17.71 -8.72
N GLU A 243 4.13 -18.06 -9.36
CA GLU A 243 4.72 -19.41 -9.37
C GLU A 243 5.61 -19.70 -8.15
N SER A 244 5.90 -18.68 -7.33
CA SER A 244 6.70 -18.81 -6.12
C SER A 244 5.84 -19.34 -4.94
N PRO A 245 6.45 -19.86 -3.85
CA PRO A 245 5.73 -20.46 -2.73
C PRO A 245 5.14 -19.41 -1.76
N VAL A 246 4.72 -18.27 -2.29
CA VAL A 246 4.22 -17.13 -1.52
C VAL A 246 2.71 -17.24 -1.33
N ALA A 247 2.24 -17.04 -0.10
CA ALA A 247 0.84 -17.12 0.27
C ALA A 247 0.13 -15.76 0.32
N SER A 248 0.88 -14.67 0.52
CA SER A 248 0.35 -13.31 0.63
C SER A 248 1.22 -12.30 -0.11
N LEU A 249 0.58 -11.47 -0.94
CA LEU A 249 1.15 -10.44 -1.79
C LEU A 249 0.81 -9.06 -1.22
N LYS A 250 1.78 -8.45 -0.55
CA LYS A 250 1.60 -7.20 0.18
C LYS A 250 1.93 -5.97 -0.66
N ILE A 251 1.05 -4.98 -0.68
CA ILE A 251 1.28 -3.68 -1.31
C ILE A 251 1.71 -2.65 -0.25
N GLU A 252 2.83 -1.97 -0.44
CA GLU A 252 3.25 -0.86 0.42
C GLU A 252 2.58 0.44 -0.01
N GLY A 253 1.82 1.09 0.89
CA GLY A 253 1.16 2.34 0.51
C GLY A 253 0.29 3.04 1.54
N ARG A 254 0.40 2.79 2.86
CA ARG A 254 -0.54 3.40 3.85
C ARG A 254 -0.52 4.94 3.91
N MET A 255 0.52 5.59 3.39
CA MET A 255 0.59 7.06 3.26
C MET A 255 0.25 7.58 1.86
N ARG A 256 -0.21 6.69 0.96
CA ARG A 256 -0.54 7.04 -0.42
C ARG A 256 -2.01 7.46 -0.52
N SER A 257 -2.34 8.10 -1.64
CA SER A 257 -3.70 8.55 -1.90
C SER A 257 -4.65 7.36 -2.11
N PRO A 258 -5.97 7.53 -1.90
CA PRO A 258 -6.96 6.52 -2.24
C PRO A 258 -6.90 6.09 -3.71
N GLU A 259 -6.55 7.02 -4.61
CA GLU A 259 -6.35 6.75 -6.03
C GLU A 259 -5.18 5.78 -6.26
N TYR A 260 -4.04 6.00 -5.59
CA TYR A 260 -2.91 5.05 -5.65
C TYR A 260 -3.34 3.67 -5.15
N VAL A 261 -4.05 3.59 -4.02
CA VAL A 261 -4.50 2.31 -3.47
C VAL A 261 -5.43 1.59 -4.44
N SER A 262 -6.44 2.29 -4.97
CA SER A 262 -7.38 1.74 -5.95
C SER A 262 -6.68 1.22 -7.21
N THR A 263 -5.80 2.03 -7.82
CA THR A 263 -5.09 1.66 -9.05
C THR A 263 -4.14 0.49 -8.83
N VAL A 264 -3.34 0.50 -7.77
CA VAL A 264 -2.35 -0.56 -7.53
C VAL A 264 -3.04 -1.87 -7.17
N VAL A 265 -4.01 -1.85 -6.25
CA VAL A 265 -4.77 -3.06 -5.86
C VAL A 265 -5.51 -3.61 -7.07
N GLY A 266 -6.21 -2.77 -7.83
CA GLY A 266 -6.98 -3.18 -9.00
C GLY A 266 -6.09 -3.79 -10.10
N ALA A 267 -4.91 -3.21 -10.35
CA ALA A 267 -3.97 -3.76 -11.33
C ALA A 267 -3.49 -5.17 -10.93
N TYR A 268 -3.07 -5.37 -9.68
CA TYR A 268 -2.66 -6.69 -9.21
C TYR A 268 -3.84 -7.68 -9.12
N ARG A 269 -5.03 -7.23 -8.71
CA ARG A 269 -6.25 -8.06 -8.69
C ARG A 269 -6.54 -8.64 -10.08
N LYS A 270 -6.59 -7.77 -11.11
CA LYS A 270 -6.76 -8.15 -12.53
C LYS A 270 -5.71 -9.18 -12.97
N ALA A 271 -4.43 -8.94 -12.66
CA ALA A 271 -3.36 -9.86 -13.04
C ALA A 271 -3.47 -11.24 -12.35
N ILE A 272 -3.76 -11.26 -11.04
CA ILE A 272 -3.96 -12.50 -10.28
C ILE A 272 -5.19 -13.25 -10.81
N ASP A 273 -6.33 -12.59 -11.04
CA ASP A 273 -7.53 -13.25 -11.57
C ASP A 273 -7.27 -13.83 -12.95
N PHE A 274 -6.67 -13.04 -13.85
CA PHE A 274 -6.32 -13.49 -15.20
C PHE A 274 -5.51 -14.79 -15.17
N TYR A 275 -4.50 -14.86 -14.29
CA TYR A 275 -3.61 -16.02 -14.18
C TYR A 275 -4.30 -17.25 -13.58
N PHE A 276 -5.12 -17.08 -12.53
CA PHE A 276 -5.73 -18.21 -11.80
C PHE A 276 -7.06 -18.69 -12.39
N GLU A 277 -7.88 -17.83 -13.01
CA GLU A 277 -9.14 -18.24 -13.65
C GLU A 277 -8.92 -19.22 -14.82
N ARG A 278 -7.74 -19.18 -15.44
CA ARG A 278 -7.37 -20.04 -16.56
C ARG A 278 -6.81 -21.41 -16.13
N ASN A 279 -6.77 -21.72 -14.83
CA ASN A 279 -6.36 -23.02 -14.27
C ASN A 279 -5.06 -23.59 -14.89
N GLY A 280 -4.05 -22.75 -15.11
CA GLY A 280 -2.76 -23.16 -15.68
C GLY A 280 -2.71 -23.25 -17.21
N LYS A 281 -3.76 -22.81 -17.92
CA LYS A 281 -3.78 -22.63 -19.39
C LYS A 281 -3.57 -21.16 -19.79
N THR A 282 -2.78 -20.43 -19.02
CA THR A 282 -2.52 -19.02 -19.27
C THR A 282 -1.68 -18.89 -20.55
N ASP A 283 -2.24 -18.24 -21.58
CA ASP A 283 -1.47 -17.85 -22.75
C ASP A 283 -0.45 -16.78 -22.31
N GLN A 284 0.83 -17.12 -22.44
CA GLN A 284 1.95 -16.27 -22.02
C GLN A 284 2.00 -14.95 -22.79
N MET A 285 1.55 -14.93 -24.05
CA MET A 285 1.48 -13.73 -24.87
C MET A 285 0.38 -12.80 -24.36
N GLU A 286 -0.81 -13.33 -24.09
CA GLU A 286 -1.92 -12.53 -23.54
C GLU A 286 -1.55 -11.96 -22.17
N PHE A 287 -0.95 -12.78 -21.29
CA PHE A 287 -0.55 -12.30 -19.96
C PHE A 287 0.55 -11.24 -20.05
N SER A 288 1.51 -11.41 -20.96
CA SER A 288 2.53 -10.38 -21.23
C SER A 288 1.90 -9.05 -21.66
N GLY A 289 0.94 -9.10 -22.59
CA GLY A 289 0.20 -7.91 -23.04
C GLY A 289 -0.56 -7.24 -21.89
N LEU A 290 -1.25 -8.02 -21.06
CA LEU A 290 -1.93 -7.51 -19.87
C LEU A 290 -0.96 -6.86 -18.88
N LYS A 291 0.14 -7.53 -18.51
CA LYS A 291 1.17 -6.98 -17.61
C LYS A 291 1.74 -5.66 -18.11
N SER A 292 1.94 -5.51 -19.43
CA SER A 292 2.41 -4.25 -20.02
C SER A 292 1.38 -3.14 -19.81
N SER A 293 0.12 -3.37 -20.17
CA SER A 293 -0.95 -2.39 -19.99
C SER A 293 -1.16 -2.00 -18.52
N LEU A 294 -1.09 -2.98 -17.61
CA LEU A 294 -1.17 -2.72 -16.18
C LEU A 294 0.06 -1.98 -15.64
N THR A 295 1.25 -2.23 -16.20
CA THR A 295 2.45 -1.46 -15.85
C THR A 295 2.29 0.00 -16.25
N ASP A 296 1.69 0.29 -17.41
CA ASP A 296 1.36 1.64 -17.84
C ASP A 296 0.31 2.29 -16.93
N GLU A 297 -0.72 1.53 -16.52
CA GLU A 297 -1.72 1.96 -15.53
C GLU A 297 -1.04 2.35 -14.20
N LEU A 298 -0.11 1.54 -13.71
CA LEU A 298 0.66 1.80 -12.48
C LEU A 298 1.54 3.06 -12.59
N ARG A 299 2.00 3.43 -13.79
CA ARG A 299 2.74 4.69 -14.01
C ARG A 299 1.86 5.94 -13.89
N THR A 300 0.54 5.81 -13.95
CA THR A 300 -0.39 6.95 -13.81
C THR A 300 -0.54 7.46 -12.38
N VAL A 301 -0.16 6.67 -11.38
CA VAL A 301 -0.20 7.03 -9.95
C VAL A 301 1.19 7.23 -9.39
N PHE A 302 1.28 7.76 -8.16
CA PHE A 302 2.56 8.11 -7.53
C PHE A 302 3.57 6.96 -7.62
N ASN A 303 4.75 7.24 -8.21
CA ASN A 303 5.89 6.34 -8.24
C ASN A 303 7.18 7.16 -8.33
N ARG A 304 8.33 6.53 -8.09
CA ARG A 304 9.67 7.11 -8.31
C ARG A 304 10.47 6.25 -9.27
N ASP A 305 9.87 5.97 -10.42
CA ASP A 305 10.24 4.88 -11.31
C ASP A 305 10.14 3.51 -10.63
N PHE A 306 10.29 2.47 -11.45
CA PHE A 306 10.19 1.08 -11.01
C PHE A 306 11.54 0.37 -11.06
N SER A 307 11.71 -0.52 -10.09
CA SER A 307 12.79 -1.48 -9.94
C SER A 307 12.19 -2.85 -9.66
N ASP A 308 12.90 -3.89 -10.08
CA ASP A 308 12.57 -5.29 -9.75
C ASP A 308 12.81 -5.60 -8.26
N GLY A 309 13.40 -4.67 -7.51
CA GLY A 309 13.82 -4.87 -6.13
C GLY A 309 14.95 -5.90 -6.06
N TYR A 310 14.86 -6.82 -5.11
CA TYR A 310 15.85 -7.89 -4.93
C TYR A 310 15.45 -9.20 -5.60
N TYR A 311 14.28 -9.27 -6.24
CA TYR A 311 13.72 -10.51 -6.75
C TYR A 311 14.58 -11.14 -7.86
N MET A 312 15.24 -10.31 -8.68
CA MET A 312 16.14 -10.72 -9.76
C MET A 312 17.63 -10.69 -9.37
N GLY A 313 17.92 -10.60 -8.07
CA GLY A 313 19.26 -10.40 -7.55
C GLY A 313 19.46 -8.99 -6.98
N ARG A 314 20.71 -8.63 -6.63
CA ARG A 314 21.00 -7.35 -6.02
C ARG A 314 20.77 -6.21 -7.03
N PRO A 315 19.95 -5.20 -6.71
CA PRO A 315 19.77 -4.05 -7.60
C PRO A 315 21.08 -3.26 -7.69
N VAL A 316 21.56 -3.02 -8.91
CA VAL A 316 22.72 -2.17 -9.21
C VAL A 316 22.22 -0.97 -10.00
N GLY A 317 22.34 0.23 -9.44
CA GLY A 317 21.93 1.48 -10.12
C GLY A 317 20.43 1.81 -10.07
N ASP A 318 19.65 1.17 -9.18
CA ASP A 318 18.21 1.46 -9.02
C ASP A 318 17.90 2.63 -8.09
N TRP A 319 18.55 3.74 -8.36
CA TRP A 319 18.31 5.00 -7.70
C TRP A 319 17.32 5.83 -8.50
N ALA A 320 16.41 6.50 -7.80
CA ALA A 320 15.46 7.42 -8.42
C ALA A 320 16.23 8.63 -8.98
N LYS A 321 15.85 9.09 -10.18
CA LYS A 321 16.44 10.30 -10.79
C LYS A 321 15.93 11.59 -10.13
N THR A 322 14.82 11.51 -9.40
CA THR A 322 14.08 12.64 -8.83
C THR A 322 13.43 12.27 -7.49
N PRO A 323 13.24 13.21 -6.54
CA PRO A 323 12.64 12.91 -5.25
C PRO A 323 11.10 12.96 -5.31
N ASN A 324 10.57 13.56 -6.39
CA ASN A 324 9.18 13.84 -6.65
C ASN A 324 8.54 12.67 -7.39
N SER A 325 7.20 12.68 -7.43
CA SER A 325 6.42 11.72 -8.21
C SER A 325 6.82 11.77 -9.69
N GLN A 326 7.00 10.60 -10.30
CA GLN A 326 7.07 10.36 -11.75
C GLN A 326 5.72 9.88 -12.32
N ALA A 327 4.63 10.11 -11.60
CA ALA A 327 3.28 9.80 -12.09
C ALA A 327 2.98 10.54 -13.41
N LEU A 328 2.48 9.81 -14.40
CA LEU A 328 2.09 10.34 -15.71
C LEU A 328 0.83 11.20 -15.64
N LYS A 329 0.02 11.05 -14.58
CA LYS A 329 -1.15 11.89 -14.31
C LYS A 329 -1.01 12.63 -12.98
N ARG A 330 -1.57 13.83 -12.93
CA ARG A 330 -1.76 14.61 -11.71
C ARG A 330 -3.22 14.94 -11.52
N LYS A 331 -3.56 15.40 -10.31
CA LYS A 331 -4.89 15.89 -9.99
C LYS A 331 -4.85 17.28 -9.38
N GLU A 332 -5.88 18.05 -9.68
CA GLU A 332 -6.11 19.39 -9.17
C GLU A 332 -7.48 19.46 -8.50
N THR A 333 -7.58 20.21 -7.40
CA THR A 333 -8.85 20.39 -6.68
C THR A 333 -9.82 21.18 -7.54
N VAL A 334 -11.00 20.60 -7.82
CA VAL A 334 -12.11 21.27 -8.51
C VAL A 334 -13.07 21.85 -7.48
N GLY A 335 -13.46 21.10 -6.46
CA GLY A 335 -14.44 21.56 -5.49
C GLY A 335 -15.00 20.45 -4.62
N ILE A 336 -16.28 20.57 -4.26
CA ILE A 336 -16.96 19.59 -3.40
C ILE A 336 -18.33 19.23 -3.95
N VAL A 337 -18.78 18.00 -3.70
CA VAL A 337 -20.16 17.60 -3.91
C VAL A 337 -21.04 18.31 -2.88
N VAL A 338 -22.10 18.97 -3.32
CA VAL A 338 -23.10 19.60 -2.44
C VAL A 338 -24.35 18.77 -2.29
N ASN A 339 -24.71 17.98 -3.31
CA ASN A 339 -25.91 17.13 -3.28
C ASN A 339 -25.78 15.94 -4.26
N TYR A 340 -26.63 14.92 -4.05
CA TYR A 340 -26.79 13.81 -4.98
C TYR A 340 -28.26 13.53 -5.27
N PHE A 341 -28.67 13.72 -6.52
CA PHE A 341 -30.02 13.48 -6.99
C PHE A 341 -30.23 11.99 -7.34
N ARG A 342 -30.57 11.19 -6.31
CA ARG A 342 -30.67 9.72 -6.40
C ARG A 342 -31.51 9.19 -7.56
N LYS A 343 -32.63 9.85 -7.92
CA LYS A 343 -33.53 9.35 -8.98
C LYS A 343 -32.90 9.37 -10.37
N ILE A 344 -31.99 10.31 -10.61
CA ILE A 344 -31.38 10.56 -11.93
C ILE A 344 -29.87 10.28 -11.94
N GLY A 345 -29.28 9.93 -10.79
CA GLY A 345 -27.86 9.58 -10.71
C GLY A 345 -26.92 10.77 -10.92
N VAL A 346 -27.30 11.98 -10.49
CA VAL A 346 -26.53 13.20 -10.75
C VAL A 346 -25.93 13.75 -9.45
N ALA A 347 -24.64 14.08 -9.48
CA ALA A 347 -23.96 14.84 -8.45
C ALA A 347 -24.05 16.34 -8.74
N GLU A 348 -24.52 17.11 -7.75
CA GLU A 348 -24.37 18.57 -7.77
C GLU A 348 -23.02 18.92 -7.14
N ILE A 349 -22.18 19.64 -7.88
CA ILE A 349 -20.81 19.98 -7.49
C ILE A 349 -20.70 21.51 -7.44
N LYS A 350 -20.13 22.02 -6.35
CA LYS A 350 -19.73 23.42 -6.25
C LYS A 350 -18.27 23.53 -6.65
N VAL A 351 -18.00 24.22 -7.76
CA VAL A 351 -16.64 24.42 -8.28
C VAL A 351 -15.99 25.57 -7.52
N GLN A 352 -14.86 25.29 -6.87
CA GLN A 352 -14.14 26.22 -6.00
C GLN A 352 -12.68 26.42 -6.41
N GLY A 353 -12.13 25.51 -7.22
CA GLY A 353 -10.74 25.47 -7.66
C GLY A 353 -10.65 25.47 -9.19
N ALA A 354 -9.99 24.45 -9.73
CA ALA A 354 -9.75 24.30 -11.16
C ALA A 354 -11.07 24.14 -11.94
N SER A 355 -11.11 24.74 -13.13
CA SER A 355 -12.16 24.52 -14.12
C SER A 355 -11.95 23.18 -14.85
N PHE A 356 -12.99 22.70 -15.51
CA PHE A 356 -12.94 21.46 -16.31
C PHE A 356 -13.97 21.52 -17.45
N ILE A 357 -13.78 20.66 -18.45
CA ILE A 357 -14.62 20.59 -19.65
C ILE A 357 -15.24 19.21 -19.84
N ILE A 358 -16.21 19.10 -20.75
CA ILE A 358 -16.67 17.79 -21.25
C ILE A 358 -15.48 17.04 -21.85
N GLY A 359 -15.33 15.77 -21.47
CA GLY A 359 -14.21 14.91 -21.84
C GLY A 359 -13.09 14.81 -20.79
N ASP A 360 -13.10 15.67 -19.76
CA ASP A 360 -12.18 15.54 -18.63
C ASP A 360 -12.55 14.35 -17.73
N GLU A 361 -11.57 13.81 -17.00
CA GLU A 361 -11.74 12.77 -15.97
C GLU A 361 -11.79 13.44 -14.58
N LEU A 362 -12.88 13.25 -13.84
CA LEU A 362 -13.02 13.69 -12.45
C LEU A 362 -12.82 12.54 -11.47
N LEU A 363 -12.22 12.84 -10.32
CA LEU A 363 -12.13 11.95 -9.16
C LEU A 363 -12.97 12.51 -8.01
N ILE A 364 -13.97 11.77 -7.58
CA ILE A 364 -14.79 12.08 -6.40
C ILE A 364 -14.36 11.17 -5.25
N GLN A 365 -13.90 11.78 -4.15
CA GLN A 365 -13.31 11.08 -3.01
C GLN A 365 -14.04 11.41 -1.71
N GLY A 366 -14.42 10.38 -0.95
CA GLY A 366 -15.05 10.57 0.36
C GLY A 366 -15.11 9.31 1.22
N PRO A 367 -15.29 9.43 2.55
CA PRO A 367 -15.20 8.30 3.48
C PRO A 367 -16.19 7.18 3.22
N THR A 368 -17.38 7.50 2.69
CA THR A 368 -18.39 6.49 2.30
C THR A 368 -18.36 6.19 0.80
N THR A 369 -18.00 7.18 -0.01
CA THR A 369 -17.98 7.09 -1.48
C THR A 369 -16.74 6.35 -2.00
N GLY A 370 -15.67 6.26 -1.20
CA GLY A 370 -14.39 5.70 -1.61
C GLY A 370 -13.68 6.61 -2.63
N ASN A 371 -13.14 6.01 -3.68
CA ASN A 371 -12.50 6.70 -4.81
C ASN A 371 -13.27 6.40 -6.10
N LEU A 372 -14.06 7.35 -6.58
CA LEU A 372 -14.87 7.21 -7.79
C LEU A 372 -14.27 8.03 -8.95
N SER A 373 -13.97 7.37 -10.07
CA SER A 373 -13.65 8.07 -11.33
C SER A 373 -14.92 8.32 -12.15
N VAL A 374 -15.00 9.48 -12.78
CA VAL A 374 -16.13 9.96 -13.57
C VAL A 374 -15.62 10.62 -14.83
N ASP A 375 -15.90 10.03 -15.99
CA ASP A 375 -15.70 10.70 -17.27
C ASP A 375 -16.82 11.73 -17.48
N VAL A 376 -16.44 12.99 -17.74
CA VAL A 376 -17.42 14.08 -17.84
C VAL A 376 -18.07 14.05 -19.23
N GLU A 377 -19.20 13.36 -19.33
CA GLU A 377 -19.98 13.28 -20.56
C GLU A 377 -20.90 14.50 -20.77
N SER A 378 -21.35 15.12 -19.67
CA SER A 378 -22.21 16.30 -19.72
C SER A 378 -22.09 17.14 -18.46
N ILE A 379 -22.30 18.45 -18.62
CA ILE A 379 -22.32 19.43 -17.54
C ILE A 379 -23.59 20.25 -17.68
N GLN A 380 -24.30 20.46 -16.57
CA GLN A 380 -25.47 21.34 -16.53
C GLN A 380 -25.35 22.42 -15.46
N ILE A 381 -25.75 23.65 -15.80
CA ILE A 381 -25.98 24.77 -14.86
C ILE A 381 -27.43 25.21 -15.04
N ASP A 382 -28.20 25.25 -13.97
CA ASP A 382 -29.63 25.65 -14.00
C ASP A 382 -30.43 24.96 -15.13
N HIS A 383 -30.25 23.64 -15.26
CA HIS A 383 -30.87 22.79 -16.30
C HIS A 383 -30.46 23.07 -17.76
N LYS A 384 -29.44 23.91 -17.99
CA LYS A 384 -28.88 24.18 -19.31
C LYS A 384 -27.55 23.45 -19.48
N ALA A 385 -27.39 22.76 -20.61
CA ALA A 385 -26.12 22.13 -20.95
C ALA A 385 -25.04 23.19 -21.20
N VAL A 386 -23.87 22.98 -20.63
CA VAL A 386 -22.68 23.82 -20.81
C VAL A 386 -21.48 22.94 -21.18
N LEU A 387 -20.47 23.52 -21.83
CA LEU A 387 -19.27 22.80 -22.27
C LEU A 387 -18.14 22.78 -21.23
N SER A 388 -18.19 23.72 -20.28
CA SER A 388 -17.19 23.90 -19.24
C SER A 388 -17.83 24.30 -17.92
N ALA A 389 -17.10 24.07 -16.83
CA ALA A 389 -17.43 24.48 -15.49
C ALA A 389 -16.30 25.32 -14.91
N GLU A 390 -16.61 26.52 -14.42
CA GLU A 390 -15.65 27.49 -13.92
C GLU A 390 -15.78 27.71 -12.40
N LYS A 391 -14.76 28.32 -11.81
CA LYS A 391 -14.77 28.63 -10.38
C LYS A 391 -15.96 29.53 -10.03
N GLY A 392 -16.77 29.09 -9.07
CA GLY A 392 -17.99 29.75 -8.63
C GLY A 392 -19.26 29.04 -9.09
N ASP A 393 -19.16 28.19 -10.11
CA ASP A 393 -20.31 27.49 -10.65
C ASP A 393 -20.86 26.42 -9.68
N ARG A 394 -22.17 26.21 -9.79
CA ARG A 394 -22.83 25.00 -9.29
C ARG A 394 -23.29 24.19 -10.48
N ILE A 395 -22.66 23.04 -10.64
CA ILE A 395 -22.84 22.20 -11.81
C ILE A 395 -23.46 20.87 -11.43
N ALA A 396 -24.17 20.26 -12.37
CA ALA A 396 -24.70 18.91 -12.29
C ALA A 396 -23.96 18.00 -13.27
N VAL A 397 -23.41 16.90 -12.76
CA VAL A 397 -22.70 15.86 -13.55
C VAL A 397 -23.25 14.47 -13.22
N PRO A 398 -23.58 13.64 -14.22
CA PRO A 398 -23.95 12.24 -14.00
C PRO A 398 -22.82 11.43 -13.32
N VAL A 399 -23.17 10.54 -12.41
CA VAL A 399 -22.22 9.66 -11.71
C VAL A 399 -22.76 8.24 -11.61
N SER A 400 -21.87 7.25 -11.73
CA SER A 400 -22.26 5.83 -11.78
C SER A 400 -22.72 5.25 -10.45
N ARG A 401 -22.40 5.90 -9.32
CA ARG A 401 -22.81 5.47 -7.98
C ARG A 401 -23.09 6.64 -7.04
N ARG A 402 -23.73 6.33 -5.91
CA ARG A 402 -24.18 7.32 -4.93
C ARG A 402 -22.99 8.03 -4.26
N VAL A 403 -22.84 9.33 -4.50
CA VAL A 403 -21.87 10.20 -3.81
C VAL A 403 -22.47 10.84 -2.55
N ARG A 404 -21.68 11.55 -1.75
CA ARG A 404 -22.09 12.22 -0.51
C ARG A 404 -21.74 13.71 -0.54
N ALA A 405 -22.53 14.49 0.17
CA ALA A 405 -22.20 15.89 0.40
C ALA A 405 -20.84 15.99 1.12
N ASN A 406 -20.04 16.98 0.72
CA ASN A 406 -18.65 17.21 1.13
C ASN A 406 -17.62 16.21 0.59
N ASP A 407 -17.98 15.29 -0.32
CA ASP A 407 -16.97 14.55 -1.08
C ASP A 407 -16.12 15.53 -1.88
N ALA A 408 -14.80 15.34 -1.83
CA ALA A 408 -13.85 16.17 -2.56
C ALA A 408 -13.83 15.78 -4.04
N VAL A 409 -13.83 16.78 -4.91
CA VAL A 409 -13.80 16.59 -6.38
C VAL A 409 -12.48 17.12 -6.91
N PHE A 410 -11.81 16.31 -7.72
CA PHE A 410 -10.57 16.64 -8.39
C PHE A 410 -10.70 16.43 -9.90
N ARG A 411 -10.00 17.22 -10.70
CA ARG A 411 -9.78 16.95 -12.14
C ARG A 411 -8.46 16.24 -12.30
N ARG A 412 -8.42 15.17 -13.09
CA ARG A 412 -7.22 14.42 -13.44
C ARG A 412 -6.74 14.81 -14.84
N PHE A 413 -5.44 15.00 -15.01
CA PHE A 413 -4.84 15.43 -16.28
C PHE A 413 -3.44 14.83 -16.47
N GLU A 414 -3.00 14.72 -17.72
CA GLU A 414 -1.68 14.21 -18.09
C GLU A 414 -0.58 15.25 -17.83
N VAL A 415 0.60 14.76 -17.45
CA VAL A 415 1.78 15.58 -17.25
C VAL A 415 2.73 15.35 -18.42
N THR A 416 3.02 16.41 -19.20
CA THR A 416 4.11 16.37 -20.17
C THR A 416 5.44 16.29 -19.41
N GLN A 417 6.21 15.22 -19.64
CA GLN A 417 7.54 15.04 -19.04
C GLN A 417 8.61 15.90 -19.70
#